data_AF-F6SFA7-F1
#
_entry.id   AF-F6SFA7-F1
#
_cell.length_a   1.000
_cell.length_b   1.000
_cell.length_c   1.000
_cell.angle_alpha   90.00
_cell.angle_beta   90.00
_cell.angle_gamma   90.00
#
_symmetry.space_group_name_H-M   'P 1'
#
loop_
_entity.id
_entity.type
_entity.pdbx_description
1 polymer ?
#
loop_
_entity_poly.entity_id
_entity_poly.type
_entity_poly.pdbx_seq_one_letter_code
_entity_poly.pdbx_strand_id
1 'polypeptide(L)'
;MINLKAELLKKQHEYKDKNNSKEIPKPLPWKKNKEKEEKSKRVGVSNKGVEDRNNRDLAHEEENNKLNKVQSILEAKTRMYEKLTSGEIIPDKDDAQMFMVDFEQKSIDAWRNKAEKGESSKPDVKVKVTNEVQKVIDKAKDECLDSNPNTHRVEYVDSLGRTRTCKESELHLLQKIDKKLDGKVHAWQGASGRTLMSEDMRREEEREQWEEEERSKMEEGPLHYENLRD
;
A
#
# COMPACT_ATOMS: atom_id res chain seq x y z
N MET A 1 -28.40 12.40 -27.06
CA MET A 1 -27.86 11.20 -27.71
C MET A 1 -28.89 10.10 -27.60
N ILE A 2 -29.39 9.60 -28.73
CA ILE A 2 -30.41 8.54 -28.76
C ILE A 2 -29.71 7.20 -28.51
N ASN A 3 -30.19 6.42 -27.54
CA ASN A 3 -29.58 5.13 -27.20
C ASN A 3 -29.82 4.12 -28.34
N LEU A 4 -28.79 3.87 -29.15
CA LEU A 4 -28.81 2.92 -30.28
C LEU A 4 -29.37 1.54 -29.90
N LYS A 5 -29.10 1.11 -28.65
CA LYS A 5 -29.62 -0.13 -28.07
C LYS A 5 -31.14 -0.15 -27.96
N ALA A 6 -31.76 0.97 -27.59
CA ALA A 6 -33.21 1.09 -27.48
C ALA A 6 -33.88 1.08 -28.87
N GLU A 7 -33.23 1.70 -29.86
CA GLU A 7 -33.73 1.75 -31.23
C GLU A 7 -33.65 0.37 -31.93
N LEU A 8 -32.57 -0.38 -31.69
CA LEU A 8 -32.42 -1.76 -32.16
C LEU A 8 -33.48 -2.70 -31.55
N LEU A 9 -33.72 -2.60 -30.24
CA LEU A 9 -34.75 -3.40 -29.55
C LEU A 9 -36.14 -3.11 -30.09
N LYS A 10 -36.46 -1.82 -30.32
CA LYS A 10 -37.73 -1.41 -30.92
C LYS A 10 -37.90 -1.98 -32.32
N LYS A 11 -36.87 -1.92 -33.17
CA LYS A 11 -36.93 -2.50 -34.51
C LYS A 11 -37.08 -4.01 -34.51
N GLN A 12 -36.40 -4.73 -33.60
CA GLN A 12 -36.55 -6.18 -33.49
C GLN A 12 -37.97 -6.58 -33.06
N HIS A 13 -38.60 -5.83 -32.16
CA HIS A 13 -39.98 -6.06 -31.75
C HIS A 13 -40.95 -5.85 -32.92
N GLU A 14 -40.82 -4.74 -33.65
CA GLU A 14 -41.64 -4.47 -34.85
C GLU A 14 -41.52 -5.56 -35.92
N TYR A 15 -40.34 -6.16 -36.10
CA TYR A 15 -40.15 -7.28 -37.04
C TYR A 15 -40.86 -8.56 -36.58
N LYS A 16 -40.86 -8.84 -35.27
CA LYS A 16 -41.56 -10.00 -34.70
C LYS A 16 -43.08 -9.83 -34.84
N ASP A 17 -43.59 -8.64 -34.56
CA ASP A 17 -45.02 -8.34 -34.70
C ASP A 17 -45.48 -8.44 -36.16
N LYS A 18 -44.71 -7.89 -37.10
CA LYS A 18 -45.01 -7.96 -38.55
C LYS A 18 -44.93 -9.36 -39.14
N ASN A 19 -44.12 -10.24 -38.55
CA ASN A 19 -44.08 -11.66 -38.95
C ASN A 19 -45.23 -12.47 -38.36
N ASN A 20 -45.69 -12.11 -37.16
CA ASN A 20 -46.81 -12.80 -36.52
C ASN A 20 -48.18 -12.34 -37.05
N SER A 21 -48.27 -11.13 -37.61
CA SER A 21 -49.51 -10.54 -38.15
C SER A 21 -49.76 -10.82 -39.63
N LYS A 22 -48.90 -11.57 -40.33
CA LYS A 22 -49.16 -12.01 -41.71
C LYS A 22 -49.93 -13.33 -41.66
N GLU A 23 -51.26 -13.22 -41.69
CA GLU A 23 -52.15 -14.36 -41.92
C GLU A 23 -51.71 -15.11 -43.18
N ILE A 24 -51.33 -16.37 -42.99
CA ILE A 24 -50.95 -17.31 -44.04
C ILE A 24 -52.23 -17.66 -44.82
N PRO A 25 -52.33 -17.40 -46.14
CA PRO A 25 -53.44 -17.96 -46.91
C PRO A 25 -53.23 -19.48 -47.00
N LYS A 26 -54.28 -20.24 -46.64
CA LYS A 26 -54.31 -21.72 -46.68
C LYS A 26 -53.88 -22.23 -48.07
N PRO A 27 -52.96 -23.20 -48.20
CA PRO A 27 -52.58 -23.72 -49.50
C PRO A 27 -53.63 -24.70 -50.03
N LEU A 28 -53.99 -24.57 -51.31
CA LEU A 28 -54.71 -25.59 -52.08
C LEU A 28 -53.82 -26.84 -52.29
N PRO A 29 -54.40 -28.05 -52.39
CA PRO A 29 -53.63 -29.27 -52.53
C PRO A 29 -53.20 -29.47 -54.00
N TRP A 30 -51.96 -29.11 -54.33
CA TRP A 30 -51.36 -29.49 -55.60
C TRP A 30 -50.27 -30.55 -55.44
N LYS A 31 -50.26 -31.42 -56.45
CA LYS A 31 -49.75 -32.78 -56.46
C LYS A 31 -48.23 -32.82 -56.38
N LYS A 32 -47.72 -33.87 -55.71
CA LYS A 32 -46.30 -34.21 -55.68
C LYS A 32 -45.84 -34.61 -57.10
N ASN A 33 -45.06 -33.75 -57.73
CA ASN A 33 -44.13 -34.17 -58.78
C ASN A 33 -42.72 -34.11 -58.20
N LYS A 34 -42.10 -35.30 -58.10
CA LYS A 34 -40.68 -35.47 -57.82
C LYS A 34 -39.93 -35.07 -59.09
N GLU A 35 -39.36 -33.88 -59.12
CA GLU A 35 -38.25 -33.57 -60.01
C GLU A 35 -37.06 -33.09 -59.20
N LYS A 36 -35.91 -33.68 -59.53
CA LYS A 36 -34.61 -33.43 -58.92
C LYS A 36 -34.19 -32.02 -59.30
N GLU A 37 -34.31 -31.07 -58.37
CA GLU A 37 -33.58 -29.81 -58.44
C GLU A 37 -32.54 -29.78 -57.31
N GLU A 38 -31.30 -30.11 -57.65
CA GLU A 38 -30.12 -29.67 -56.93
C GLU A 38 -30.03 -28.14 -57.02
N LYS A 39 -30.73 -27.42 -56.13
CA LYS A 39 -30.58 -25.97 -56.01
C LYS A 39 -30.31 -25.56 -54.57
N SER A 40 -29.01 -25.30 -54.35
CA SER A 40 -28.44 -24.32 -53.42
C SER A 40 -28.78 -24.45 -51.92
N LYS A 41 -28.15 -25.42 -51.26
CA LYS A 41 -27.73 -25.26 -49.85
C LYS A 41 -26.53 -24.32 -49.79
N ARG A 42 -26.73 -23.02 -49.98
CA ARG A 42 -25.75 -21.97 -49.63
C ARG A 42 -26.42 -20.88 -48.80
N VAL A 43 -26.98 -21.27 -47.66
CA VAL A 43 -27.36 -20.32 -46.60
C VAL A 43 -26.67 -20.85 -45.34
N GLY A 44 -25.55 -20.23 -44.98
CA GLY A 44 -24.76 -20.64 -43.81
C GLY A 44 -23.26 -20.76 -44.00
N VAL A 45 -22.71 -20.41 -45.17
CA VAL A 45 -21.25 -20.21 -45.28
C VAL A 45 -20.96 -18.78 -44.85
N SER A 46 -20.73 -18.59 -43.55
CA SER A 46 -20.12 -17.37 -43.02
C SER A 46 -18.78 -17.15 -43.73
N ASN A 47 -18.51 -15.90 -44.08
CA ASN A 47 -17.24 -15.57 -44.72
C ASN A 47 -16.15 -15.73 -43.65
N LYS A 48 -15.20 -16.64 -43.88
CA LYS A 48 -14.14 -16.96 -42.91
C LYS A 48 -13.37 -15.72 -42.46
N GLY A 49 -13.16 -14.75 -43.35
CA GLY A 49 -12.54 -13.47 -43.00
C GLY A 49 -13.39 -12.57 -42.08
N VAL A 50 -14.72 -12.73 -42.06
CA VAL A 50 -15.61 -12.04 -41.10
C VAL A 50 -15.57 -12.73 -39.74
N GLU A 51 -15.54 -14.07 -39.70
CA GLU A 51 -15.36 -14.82 -38.44
C GLU A 51 -14.01 -14.54 -37.80
N ASP A 52 -12.93 -14.52 -38.59
CA ASP A 52 -11.59 -14.21 -38.09
C ASP A 52 -11.48 -12.78 -37.53
N ARG A 53 -12.20 -11.81 -38.10
CA ARG A 53 -12.26 -10.45 -37.54
C ARG A 53 -13.07 -10.41 -36.26
N ASN A 54 -14.24 -11.05 -36.26
CA ASN A 54 -15.11 -11.09 -35.07
C ASN A 54 -14.42 -11.78 -33.89
N ASN A 55 -13.66 -12.85 -34.13
CA ASN A 55 -12.86 -13.52 -33.11
C ASN A 55 -11.72 -12.64 -32.57
N ARG A 56 -11.08 -11.84 -33.43
CA ARG A 56 -10.08 -10.85 -32.99
C ARG A 56 -10.70 -9.73 -32.17
N ASP A 57 -11.85 -9.22 -32.58
CA ASP A 57 -12.57 -8.17 -31.86
C ASP A 57 -13.02 -8.66 -30.49
N LEU A 58 -13.57 -9.88 -30.41
CA LEU A 58 -13.93 -10.54 -29.14
C LEU A 58 -12.71 -10.77 -28.25
N ALA A 59 -11.59 -11.27 -28.80
CA ALA A 59 -10.36 -11.45 -28.03
C ALA A 59 -9.84 -10.13 -27.46
N HIS A 60 -9.87 -9.06 -28.27
CA HIS A 60 -9.47 -7.73 -27.84
C HIS A 60 -10.43 -7.16 -26.78
N GLU A 61 -11.73 -7.38 -26.89
CA GLU A 61 -12.71 -6.99 -25.87
C GLU A 61 -12.49 -7.73 -24.55
N GLU A 62 -12.19 -9.04 -24.60
CA GLU A 62 -11.84 -9.83 -23.42
C GLU A 62 -10.56 -9.34 -22.74
N GLU A 63 -9.52 -9.00 -23.52
CA GLU A 63 -8.29 -8.41 -22.98
C GLU A 63 -8.56 -7.06 -22.31
N ASN A 64 -9.32 -6.18 -22.94
CA ASN A 64 -9.70 -4.90 -22.34
C ASN A 64 -10.52 -5.09 -21.06
N ASN A 65 -11.42 -6.07 -21.03
CA ASN A 65 -12.18 -6.41 -19.82
C ASN A 65 -11.27 -6.92 -18.69
N LYS A 66 -10.22 -7.69 -19.00
CA LYS A 66 -9.21 -8.11 -18.03
C LYS A 66 -8.39 -6.91 -17.52
N LEU A 67 -7.95 -6.02 -18.41
CA LEU A 67 -7.22 -4.80 -18.05
C LEU A 67 -8.05 -3.89 -17.15
N ASN A 68 -9.33 -3.68 -17.48
CA ASN A 68 -10.25 -2.89 -16.67
C ASN A 68 -10.43 -3.46 -15.26
N LYS A 69 -10.49 -4.80 -15.12
CA LYS A 69 -10.53 -5.47 -13.80
C LYS A 69 -9.26 -5.24 -13.01
N VAL A 70 -8.09 -5.39 -13.64
CA VAL A 70 -6.79 -5.15 -12.99
C VAL A 70 -6.68 -3.69 -12.54
N GLN A 71 -7.07 -2.75 -13.39
CA GLN A 71 -7.09 -1.32 -13.07
C GLN A 71 -8.03 -1.01 -11.89
N SER A 72 -9.23 -1.59 -11.88
CA SER A 72 -10.18 -1.41 -10.78
C SER A 72 -9.64 -1.94 -9.44
N ILE A 73 -9.00 -3.11 -9.45
CA ILE A 73 -8.37 -3.67 -8.25
C ILE A 73 -7.20 -2.79 -7.80
N LEU A 74 -6.38 -2.33 -8.74
CA LEU A 74 -5.25 -1.46 -8.43
C LEU A 74 -5.75 -0.16 -7.81
N GLU A 75 -6.73 0.51 -8.40
CA GLU A 75 -7.34 1.73 -7.88
C GLU A 75 -7.91 1.54 -6.46
N ALA A 76 -8.63 0.42 -6.23
CA ALA A 76 -9.13 0.09 -4.90
C ALA A 76 -7.99 -0.08 -3.88
N LYS A 77 -6.91 -0.76 -4.29
CA LYS A 77 -5.70 -0.95 -3.47
C LYS A 77 -5.02 0.40 -3.18
N THR A 78 -4.85 1.27 -4.17
CA THR A 78 -4.26 2.61 -3.99
C THR A 78 -5.09 3.44 -3.01
N ARG A 79 -6.42 3.46 -3.18
CA ARG A 79 -7.33 4.16 -2.27
C ARG A 79 -7.22 3.67 -0.83
N MET A 80 -7.08 2.36 -0.62
CA MET A 80 -6.90 1.81 0.74
C MET A 80 -5.57 2.28 1.35
N TYR A 81 -4.46 2.27 0.59
CA TYR A 81 -3.19 2.79 1.11
C TYR A 81 -3.23 4.29 1.38
N GLU A 82 -3.90 5.08 0.54
CA GLU A 82 -4.08 6.51 0.77
C GLU A 82 -4.82 6.77 2.09
N LYS A 83 -5.87 5.98 2.39
CA LYS A 83 -6.61 6.08 3.66
C LYS A 83 -5.78 5.69 4.89
N LEU A 84 -4.99 4.62 4.78
CA LEU A 84 -4.09 4.19 5.85
C LEU A 84 -2.97 5.22 6.11
N THR A 85 -2.42 5.79 5.04
CA THR A 85 -1.33 6.77 5.14
C THR A 85 -1.82 8.17 5.51
N SER A 86 -3.07 8.52 5.21
CA SER A 86 -3.67 9.80 5.61
C SER A 86 -4.11 9.84 7.08
N GLY A 87 -4.17 8.68 7.76
CA GLY A 87 -4.67 8.53 9.11
C GLY A 87 -6.20 8.51 9.21
N GLU A 88 -6.92 8.34 8.10
CA GLU A 88 -8.39 8.20 8.12
C GLU A 88 -8.81 6.85 8.73
N ILE A 89 -8.00 5.80 8.51
CA ILE A 89 -8.17 4.48 9.09
C ILE A 89 -6.85 4.13 9.77
N ILE A 90 -6.87 4.02 11.09
CA ILE A 90 -5.75 3.55 11.88
C ILE A 90 -6.01 2.08 12.23
N PRO A 91 -5.15 1.14 11.80
CA PRO A 91 -5.31 -0.28 12.14
C PRO A 91 -5.29 -0.50 13.65
N ASP A 92 -6.08 -1.46 14.14
CA ASP A 92 -6.00 -1.89 15.54
C ASP A 92 -4.65 -2.57 15.82
N LYS A 93 -4.25 -2.69 17.10
CA LYS A 93 -2.91 -3.19 17.48
C LYS A 93 -2.57 -4.58 16.92
N ASP A 94 -3.56 -5.46 16.83
CA ASP A 94 -3.38 -6.81 16.29
C ASP A 94 -3.18 -6.78 14.77
N ASP A 95 -3.91 -5.90 14.07
CA ASP A 95 -3.79 -5.71 12.63
C ASP A 95 -2.51 -4.93 12.26
N ALA A 96 -2.05 -4.03 13.13
CA ALA A 96 -0.80 -3.28 12.95
C ALA A 96 0.41 -4.22 12.86
N GLN A 97 0.41 -5.34 13.58
CA GLN A 97 1.50 -6.33 13.53
C GLN A 97 1.57 -7.07 12.18
N MET A 98 0.48 -7.10 11.42
CA MET A 98 0.46 -7.68 10.06
C MET A 98 1.28 -6.84 9.08
N PHE A 99 1.45 -5.55 9.36
CA PHE A 99 2.12 -4.62 8.48
C PHE A 99 3.55 -4.36 8.96
N MET A 100 4.51 -4.39 8.03
CA MET A 100 5.91 -4.02 8.33
C MET A 100 6.08 -2.51 8.54
N VAL A 101 5.08 -1.72 8.16
CA VAL A 101 5.11 -0.27 8.22
C VAL A 101 4.16 0.17 9.32
N ASP A 102 4.65 1.03 10.20
CA ASP A 102 3.83 1.70 11.20
C ASP A 102 2.99 2.80 10.53
N PHE A 103 1.71 2.50 10.31
CA PHE A 103 0.77 3.45 9.72
C PHE A 103 0.37 4.58 10.68
N GLU A 104 0.47 4.38 12.00
CA GLU A 104 0.25 5.45 12.98
C GLU A 104 1.33 6.52 12.79
N GLN A 105 2.60 6.12 12.83
CA GLN A 105 3.72 7.03 12.62
C GLN A 105 3.67 7.69 11.23
N LYS A 106 3.34 6.91 10.19
CA LYS A 106 3.25 7.43 8.82
C LYS A 106 2.13 8.46 8.64
N SER A 107 1.02 8.30 9.33
CA SER A 107 -0.07 9.29 9.34
C SER A 107 0.34 10.60 10.02
N ILE A 108 1.10 10.51 11.13
CA ILE A 108 1.65 11.68 11.83
C ILE A 108 2.60 12.45 10.92
N ASP A 109 3.49 11.74 10.22
CA ASP A 109 4.44 12.34 9.30
C ASP A 109 3.73 12.97 8.10
N ALA A 110 2.68 12.33 7.57
CA ALA A 110 1.85 12.90 6.52
C ALA A 110 1.18 14.22 6.94
N TRP A 111 0.69 14.31 8.18
CA TRP A 111 0.12 15.54 8.72
C TRP A 111 1.18 16.63 8.93
N ARG A 112 2.36 16.29 9.43
CA ARG A 112 3.49 17.24 9.58
C ARG A 112 3.87 17.82 8.22
N ASN A 113 4.04 16.96 7.22
CA ASN A 113 4.37 17.37 5.85
C ASN A 113 3.30 18.27 5.21
N LYS A 114 2.00 18.03 5.47
CA LYS A 114 0.90 18.90 5.00
C LYS A 114 0.88 20.25 5.71
N ALA A 115 1.15 20.26 7.02
CA ALA A 115 1.26 21.49 7.80
C ALA A 115 2.44 22.37 7.33
N GLU A 116 3.59 21.75 7.03
CA GLU A 116 4.75 22.45 6.46
C GLU A 116 4.47 23.05 5.06
N LYS A 117 3.61 22.39 4.28
CA LYS A 117 3.15 22.90 2.96
C LYS A 117 2.05 23.97 3.05
N GLY A 118 1.63 24.37 4.26
CA GLY A 118 0.62 25.42 4.47
C GLY A 118 -0.82 25.00 4.19
N GLU A 119 -1.06 23.70 3.94
CA GLU A 119 -2.39 23.13 3.71
C GLU A 119 -2.93 22.50 4.99
N SER A 120 -3.20 23.30 6.03
CA SER A 120 -3.84 22.78 7.24
C SER A 120 -5.22 23.39 7.44
N SER A 121 -6.28 22.65 7.11
CA SER A 121 -7.36 22.51 8.08
C SER A 121 -6.91 21.42 9.05
N LYS A 122 -6.73 21.77 10.33
CA LYS A 122 -6.56 20.74 11.36
C LYS A 122 -7.77 19.81 11.26
N PRO A 123 -7.61 18.48 11.12
CA PRO A 123 -8.75 17.60 11.28
C PRO A 123 -9.31 17.87 12.68
N ASP A 124 -10.57 18.28 12.75
CA ASP A 124 -11.31 18.44 14.00
C ASP A 124 -11.55 17.04 14.57
N VAL A 125 -10.48 16.41 15.05
CA VAL A 125 -10.55 15.18 15.82
C VAL A 125 -11.15 15.62 17.15
N LYS A 126 -12.49 15.60 17.21
CA LYS A 126 -13.24 15.71 18.46
C LYS A 126 -12.98 14.47 19.30
N VAL A 127 -11.76 14.33 19.80
CA VAL A 127 -11.50 13.48 20.95
C VAL A 127 -12.34 14.09 22.07
N LYS A 128 -13.37 13.38 22.52
CA LYS A 128 -14.11 13.75 23.72
C LYS A 128 -13.18 13.55 24.91
N VAL A 129 -12.28 14.51 25.12
CA VAL A 129 -11.47 14.60 26.33
C VAL A 129 -12.46 14.83 27.46
N THR A 130 -12.58 13.87 28.37
CA THR A 130 -13.42 14.04 29.56
C THR A 130 -12.92 15.23 30.36
N ASN A 131 -13.82 15.92 31.06
CA ASN A 131 -13.47 17.11 31.87
C ASN A 131 -12.33 16.86 32.88
N GLU A 132 -12.12 15.60 33.27
CA GLU A 132 -11.05 15.18 34.17
C GLU A 132 -9.66 15.23 33.50
N VAL A 133 -9.55 14.73 32.26
CA VAL A 133 -8.29 14.77 31.51
C VAL A 133 -7.93 16.21 31.14
N GLN A 134 -8.92 17.04 30.84
CA GLN A 134 -8.69 18.46 30.58
C GLN A 134 -8.10 19.19 31.80
N LYS A 135 -8.61 18.92 33.01
CA LYS A 135 -8.05 19.48 34.25
C LYS A 135 -6.60 19.06 34.50
N VAL A 136 -6.23 17.82 34.15
CA VAL A 136 -4.84 17.35 34.28
C VAL A 136 -3.92 18.08 33.30
N ILE A 137 -4.37 18.29 32.05
CA ILE A 137 -3.62 19.02 31.03
C ILE A 137 -3.43 20.49 31.43
N ASP A 138 -4.49 21.13 31.93
CA ASP A 138 -4.42 22.55 32.32
C ASP A 138 -3.52 22.73 33.56
N LYS A 139 -3.58 21.81 34.54
CA LYS A 139 -2.67 21.81 35.68
C LYS A 139 -1.19 21.62 35.26
N ALA A 140 -0.93 20.71 34.33
CA ALA A 140 0.43 20.47 33.82
C ALA A 140 0.97 21.66 33.01
N LYS A 141 0.10 22.42 32.34
CA LYS A 141 0.47 23.66 31.64
C LYS A 141 0.83 24.77 32.63
N ASP A 142 0.05 24.92 33.70
CA ASP A 142 0.35 25.89 34.76
C ASP A 142 1.68 25.57 35.47
N GLU A 143 1.99 24.30 35.71
CA GLU A 143 3.27 23.86 36.31
C GLU A 143 4.48 24.10 35.37
N CYS A 144 4.29 24.11 34.05
CA CYS A 144 5.34 24.43 33.07
C CYS A 144 5.59 25.95 32.90
N LEU A 145 4.64 26.79 33.30
CA LEU A 145 4.69 28.25 33.12
C LEU A 145 5.46 28.99 34.23
N ASP A 146 6.19 28.26 35.08
CA ASP A 146 7.08 28.79 36.12
C ASP A 146 8.27 29.57 35.52
N SER A 147 7.97 30.77 35.01
CA SER A 147 8.89 31.84 34.63
C SER A 147 9.31 32.64 35.87
N ASN A 148 9.53 31.98 37.01
CA ASN A 148 10.01 32.67 38.20
C ASN A 148 11.53 32.94 38.01
N PRO A 149 11.96 34.19 37.82
CA PRO A 149 13.36 34.54 37.49
C PRO A 149 14.34 34.24 38.63
N ASN A 150 13.84 33.82 39.80
CA ASN A 150 14.62 33.51 40.99
C ASN A 150 14.80 32.00 41.23
N THR A 151 14.52 31.15 40.23
CA THR A 151 14.78 29.71 40.34
C THR A 151 16.29 29.46 40.34
N HIS A 152 16.84 29.17 41.52
CA HIS A 152 18.25 28.85 41.71
C HIS A 152 18.62 27.63 40.83
N ARG A 153 19.50 27.86 39.84
CA ARG A 153 20.02 26.82 38.96
C ARG A 153 21.32 26.30 39.55
N VAL A 154 21.39 24.99 39.74
CA VAL A 154 22.56 24.32 40.30
C VAL A 154 23.23 23.51 39.19
N GLU A 155 24.55 23.59 39.13
CA GLU A 155 25.37 22.76 38.25
C GLU A 155 25.62 21.41 38.91
N TYR A 156 25.44 20.31 38.18
CA TYR A 156 25.76 18.97 38.63
C TYR A 156 26.47 18.19 37.53
N VAL A 157 27.17 17.12 37.93
CA VAL A 157 27.84 16.21 37.02
C VAL A 157 26.97 14.97 36.85
N ASP A 158 26.60 14.67 35.60
CA ASP A 158 25.84 13.47 35.21
C ASP A 158 26.72 12.20 35.37
N SER A 159 26.11 11.02 35.42
CA SER A 159 26.74 9.70 35.30
C SER A 159 27.75 9.57 34.15
N LEU A 160 27.59 10.39 33.10
CA LEU A 160 28.49 10.46 31.94
C LEU A 160 29.70 11.41 32.12
N GLY A 161 29.87 12.01 33.30
CA GLY A 161 30.94 12.98 33.57
C GLY A 161 30.74 14.35 32.91
N ARG A 162 29.54 14.63 32.39
CA ARG A 162 29.20 15.91 31.75
C ARG A 162 28.59 16.87 32.77
N THR A 163 28.99 18.13 32.75
CA THR A 163 28.37 19.18 33.56
C THR A 163 27.03 19.60 32.95
N ARG A 164 25.97 19.61 33.75
CA ARG A 164 24.61 19.98 33.36
C ARG A 164 24.01 20.96 34.38
N THR A 165 23.12 21.84 33.93
CA THR A 165 22.43 22.80 34.82
C THR A 165 20.96 22.41 34.98
N CYS A 166 20.47 22.34 36.22
CA CYS A 166 19.05 22.06 36.52
C CYS A 166 18.51 22.99 37.61
N LYS A 167 17.19 23.00 37.81
CA LYS A 167 16.60 23.63 38.99
C LYS A 167 17.02 22.84 40.24
N GLU A 168 17.21 23.54 41.36
CA GLU A 168 17.56 22.90 42.64
C GLU A 168 16.53 21.84 43.08
N SER A 169 15.24 22.09 42.83
CA SER A 169 14.15 21.15 43.10
C SER A 169 14.26 19.83 42.31
N GLU A 170 14.86 19.88 41.12
CA GLU A 170 14.99 18.73 40.21
C GLU A 170 16.28 17.94 40.45
N LEU A 171 17.26 18.51 41.17
CA LEU A 171 18.59 17.95 41.36
C LEU A 171 18.55 16.53 41.96
N HIS A 172 17.77 16.33 43.01
CA HIS A 172 17.65 15.02 43.65
C HIS A 172 17.02 13.95 42.73
N LEU A 173 16.11 14.36 41.85
CA LEU A 173 15.48 13.45 40.89
C LEU A 173 16.48 13.05 39.81
N LEU A 174 17.22 14.01 39.26
CA LEU A 174 18.25 13.79 38.24
C LEU A 174 19.36 12.88 38.77
N GLN A 175 19.87 13.14 39.98
CA GLN A 175 20.86 12.26 40.62
C GLN A 175 20.34 10.82 40.83
N LYS A 176 19.05 10.63 41.10
CA LYS A 176 18.44 9.28 41.21
C LYS A 176 18.36 8.59 39.85
N ILE A 177 18.10 9.34 38.79
CA ILE A 177 18.07 8.82 37.41
C ILE A 177 19.49 8.39 37.02
N ASP A 178 20.48 9.26 37.26
CA ASP A 178 21.89 9.00 36.93
C ASP A 178 22.43 7.77 37.65
N LYS A 179 22.11 7.59 38.94
CA LYS A 179 22.47 6.38 39.69
C LYS A 179 21.89 5.09 39.09
N LYS A 180 20.73 5.16 38.41
CA LYS A 180 20.16 3.99 37.71
C LYS A 180 20.83 3.74 36.35
N LEU A 181 21.44 4.77 35.76
CA LEU A 181 22.17 4.71 34.48
C LEU A 181 23.61 4.23 34.65
N ASP A 182 24.23 4.45 35.82
CA ASP A 182 25.64 4.20 36.12
C ASP A 182 26.14 2.74 35.92
N GLY A 183 25.23 1.79 35.67
CA GLY A 183 25.57 0.41 35.28
C GLY A 183 25.11 -0.01 33.87
N LYS A 184 24.31 0.81 33.19
CA LYS A 184 23.65 0.46 31.92
C LYS A 184 24.37 1.06 30.71
N VAL A 185 25.07 2.17 30.90
CA VAL A 185 25.84 2.85 29.84
C VAL A 185 27.06 2.02 29.42
N HIS A 186 27.78 1.39 30.37
CA HIS A 186 28.92 0.53 30.04
C HIS A 186 28.54 -0.69 29.20
N ALA A 187 27.30 -1.20 29.33
CA ALA A 187 26.79 -2.28 28.49
C ALA A 187 26.52 -1.83 27.03
N TRP A 188 26.16 -0.57 26.82
CA TRP A 188 25.88 -0.01 25.49
C TRP A 188 27.16 0.32 24.69
N GLN A 189 28.26 0.66 25.37
CA GLN A 189 29.56 0.89 24.73
C GLN A 189 30.30 -0.40 24.37
N GLY A 190 29.96 -1.53 25.00
CA GLY A 190 30.67 -2.81 24.82
C GLY A 190 30.04 -3.81 23.85
N ALA A 191 28.79 -3.64 23.42
CA ALA A 191 28.08 -4.69 22.69
C ALA A 191 28.29 -4.68 21.16
N SER A 192 28.63 -3.53 20.56
CA SER A 192 28.92 -3.45 19.14
C SER A 192 29.39 -2.02 18.82
N GLY A 193 30.69 -1.77 18.79
CA GLY A 193 31.26 -0.51 18.28
C GLY A 193 30.97 -0.23 16.79
N ARG A 194 30.04 -0.98 16.18
CA ARG A 194 29.66 -0.94 14.76
C ARG A 194 28.52 0.04 14.45
N THR A 195 27.95 0.73 15.44
CA THR A 195 26.88 1.72 15.21
C THR A 195 27.40 3.10 14.80
N LEU A 196 28.71 3.32 14.79
CA LEU A 196 29.35 4.55 14.30
C LEU A 196 29.87 4.41 12.85
N MET A 197 29.38 3.44 12.09
CA MET A 197 29.66 3.37 10.66
C MET A 197 28.50 4.00 9.90
N SER A 198 28.80 4.84 8.91
CA SER A 198 27.77 5.31 7.98
C SER A 198 27.26 4.13 7.16
N GLU A 199 26.01 4.20 6.72
CA GLU A 199 25.40 3.20 5.83
C GLU A 199 26.27 2.90 4.59
N ASP A 200 26.98 3.92 4.07
CA ASP A 200 27.86 3.76 2.92
C ASP A 200 29.12 2.94 3.24
N MET A 201 29.71 3.07 4.44
CA MET A 201 30.83 2.20 4.84
C MET A 201 30.37 0.76 5.05
N ARG A 202 29.16 0.55 5.57
CA ARG A 202 28.60 -0.79 5.75
C ARG A 202 28.39 -1.52 4.41
N ARG A 203 27.91 -0.78 3.41
CA ARG A 203 27.75 -1.30 2.03
C ARG A 203 29.10 -1.61 1.38
N GLU A 204 30.13 -0.83 1.68
CA GLU A 204 31.48 -1.08 1.17
C GLU A 204 32.08 -2.34 1.78
N GLU A 205 31.92 -2.56 3.10
CA GLU A 205 32.36 -3.81 3.75
C GLU A 205 31.67 -5.06 3.19
N GLU A 206 30.36 -4.96 2.91
CA GLU A 206 29.62 -6.06 2.26
C GLU A 206 30.16 -6.35 0.86
N ARG A 207 30.59 -5.32 0.11
CA ARG A 207 31.23 -5.50 -1.20
C ARG A 207 32.60 -6.16 -1.05
N GLU A 208 33.44 -5.69 -0.15
CA GLU A 208 34.77 -6.26 0.09
C GLU A 208 34.68 -7.72 0.52
N GLN A 209 33.76 -8.06 1.43
CA GLN A 209 33.49 -9.45 1.82
C GLN A 209 33.08 -10.31 0.63
N TRP A 210 32.21 -9.79 -0.24
CA TRP A 210 31.79 -10.50 -1.44
C TRP A 210 32.94 -10.71 -2.43
N GLU A 211 33.78 -9.69 -2.66
CA GLU A 211 34.97 -9.79 -3.53
C GLU A 211 36.02 -10.77 -2.98
N GLU A 212 36.21 -10.81 -1.67
CA GLU A 212 37.12 -11.73 -0.99
C GLU A 212 36.59 -13.17 -1.02
N GLU A 213 35.29 -13.38 -0.84
CA GLU A 213 34.65 -14.69 -1.00
C GLU A 213 34.74 -15.20 -2.45
N GLU A 214 34.52 -14.33 -3.44
CA GLU A 214 34.67 -14.70 -4.86
C GLU A 214 36.14 -15.02 -5.20
N ARG A 215 37.09 -14.24 -4.67
CA ARG A 215 38.53 -14.52 -4.81
C ARG A 215 38.90 -15.86 -4.16
N SER A 216 38.38 -16.13 -2.96
CA SER A 216 38.62 -17.37 -2.22
C SER A 216 38.02 -18.57 -2.96
N LYS A 217 36.79 -18.48 -3.47
CA LYS A 217 36.18 -19.53 -4.32
C LYS A 217 36.93 -19.74 -5.62
N MET A 218 37.47 -18.67 -6.21
CA MET A 218 38.31 -18.77 -7.41
C MET A 218 39.65 -19.44 -7.10
N GLU A 219 40.23 -19.19 -5.93
CA GLU A 219 41.47 -19.81 -5.46
C GLU A 219 41.28 -21.29 -5.07
N GLU A 220 40.16 -21.62 -4.41
CA GLU A 220 39.79 -23.00 -4.07
C GLU A 220 39.50 -23.87 -5.31
N GLY A 221 39.15 -23.23 -6.43
CA GLY A 221 38.94 -23.88 -7.72
C GLY A 221 37.79 -24.92 -7.71
N PRO A 222 37.52 -25.59 -8.84
CA PRO A 222 36.51 -26.63 -8.89
C PRO A 222 36.90 -27.80 -7.97
N LEU A 223 36.06 -28.10 -6.97
CA LEU A 223 36.22 -29.26 -6.10
C LEU A 223 36.34 -30.54 -6.95
N HIS A 224 37.54 -31.13 -6.98
CA HIS A 224 37.80 -32.37 -7.72
C HIS A 224 37.47 -33.58 -6.85
N TYR A 225 36.95 -34.65 -7.46
CA TYR A 225 36.57 -35.89 -6.76
C TYR A 225 37.74 -36.54 -6.00
N GLU A 226 38.99 -36.26 -6.38
CA GLU A 226 40.18 -36.73 -5.66
C GLU A 226 40.38 -36.06 -4.30
N ASN A 227 39.87 -34.84 -4.07
CA ASN A 227 40.02 -34.12 -2.80
C ASN A 227 39.05 -34.61 -1.71
N LEU A 228 38.09 -35.49 -2.06
CA LEU A 228 37.08 -36.04 -1.17
C LEU A 228 37.45 -37.44 -0.64
N ARG A 229 38.68 -37.92 -0.93
CA ARG A 229 39.13 -39.25 -0.56
C ARG A 229 40.27 -39.19 0.45
N ASP A 230 39.90 -38.98 1.70
CA ASP A 230 40.62 -39.52 2.86
C ASP A 230 39.90 -40.79 3.36
#